data_AF-X1FZK8-F1
#
_entry.id   AF-X1FZK8-F1
#
_cell.length_a   1.000
_cell.length_b   1.000
_cell.length_c   1.000
_cell.angle_alpha   90.00
_cell.angle_beta   90.00
_cell.angle_gamma   90.00
#
_symmetry.space_group_name_H-M   'P 1'
#
loop_
_entity.id
_entity.type
_entity.pdbx_description
1 polymer ?
#
loop_
_entity_poly.entity_id
_entity_poly.type
_entity_poly.pdbx_seq_one_letter_code
_entity_poly.pdbx_strand_id
1 'polypeptide(L)'
;NKSNIKSKVNIKKLIPVFVIGFLLVSILRSIGDVGITTTNLAFGLIEGDSWDGMIKIVKDFANILFVVALGGVGLSTDFSNFKGLGIKPFIVGLFAALTTGIVSFLSVSLLGGLIIF
;
A
#
# COMPACT_ATOMS: atom_id res chain seq x y z
N ASN A 1 -34.00 -25.75 18.57
CA ASN A 1 -33.23 -26.58 17.62
C ASN A 1 -32.01 -25.77 17.17
N LYS A 2 -30.81 -26.01 17.75
CA LYS A 2 -29.58 -25.27 17.45
C LYS A 2 -28.82 -25.98 16.32
N SER A 3 -29.10 -25.61 15.07
CA SER A 3 -28.30 -26.06 13.92
C SER A 3 -27.04 -25.20 13.79
N ASN A 4 -25.91 -25.74 14.24
CA ASN A 4 -24.56 -25.26 13.99
C ASN A 4 -24.29 -25.17 12.47
N ILE A 5 -24.37 -23.97 11.89
CA ILE A 5 -23.83 -23.70 10.56
C ILE A 5 -22.41 -23.19 10.77
N LYS A 6 -21.43 -24.09 10.80
CA LYS A 6 -20.02 -23.73 10.63
C LYS A 6 -19.84 -23.29 9.17
N SER A 7 -20.16 -22.04 8.87
CA SER A 7 -19.90 -21.47 7.56
C SER A 7 -18.39 -21.53 7.31
N LYS A 8 -17.94 -22.27 6.29
CA LYS A 8 -16.54 -22.23 5.85
C LYS A 8 -16.22 -20.77 5.52
N VAL A 9 -15.37 -20.15 6.35
CA VAL A 9 -14.87 -18.80 6.09
C VAL A 9 -14.06 -18.87 4.81
N ASN A 10 -14.54 -18.21 3.77
CA ASN A 10 -13.89 -18.24 2.48
C ASN A 10 -12.71 -17.26 2.51
N ILE A 11 -11.53 -17.78 2.82
CA ILE A 11 -10.28 -17.00 2.97
C ILE A 11 -10.01 -16.05 1.80
N LYS A 12 -10.45 -16.43 0.59
CA LYS A 12 -10.30 -15.63 -0.63
C LYS A 12 -11.13 -14.34 -0.62
N LYS A 13 -12.17 -14.23 0.21
CA LYS A 13 -13.00 -13.00 0.35
C LYS A 13 -12.45 -12.03 1.39
N LEU A 14 -11.54 -12.47 2.25
CA LEU A 14 -10.92 -11.63 3.29
C LEU A 14 -9.81 -10.76 2.71
N ILE A 15 -9.16 -11.20 1.63
CA ILE A 15 -8.09 -10.47 0.97
C ILE A 15 -8.71 -9.60 -0.14
N PRO A 16 -8.60 -8.27 -0.06
CA PRO A 16 -9.05 -7.41 -1.14
C PRO A 16 -8.26 -7.68 -2.43
N VAL A 17 -8.95 -7.67 -3.57
CA VAL A 17 -8.33 -7.97 -4.87
C VAL A 17 -7.16 -7.03 -5.20
N PHE A 18 -7.20 -5.78 -4.73
CA PHE A 18 -6.11 -4.82 -4.93
C PHE A 18 -4.78 -5.27 -4.28
N VAL A 19 -4.84 -6.02 -3.17
CA VAL A 19 -3.64 -6.53 -2.48
C VAL A 19 -2.94 -7.58 -3.35
N ILE A 20 -3.71 -8.45 -4.00
CA ILE A 20 -3.18 -9.46 -4.92
C ILE A 20 -2.56 -8.78 -6.15
N GLY A 21 -3.25 -7.77 -6.70
CA GLY A 21 -2.74 -6.97 -7.81
C GLY A 21 -1.43 -6.26 -7.47
N PHE A 22 -1.37 -5.61 -6.30
CA PHE A 22 -0.14 -4.97 -5.80
C PHE A 22 1.00 -5.97 -5.68
N LEU A 23 0.75 -7.14 -5.06
CA LEU A 23 1.76 -8.19 -4.89
C LEU A 23 2.33 -8.68 -6.23
N LEU A 24 1.47 -8.94 -7.22
CA LEU A 24 1.90 -9.38 -8.54
C LEU A 24 2.80 -8.35 -9.23
N VAL A 25 2.41 -7.07 -9.19
CA VAL A 25 3.21 -5.98 -9.77
C VAL A 25 4.52 -5.79 -9.00
N SER A 26 4.53 -5.95 -7.68
CA SER A 26 5.76 -5.91 -6.87
C SER A 26 6.72 -7.02 -7.25
N ILE A 27 6.24 -8.26 -7.45
CA ILE A 27 7.09 -9.37 -7.89
C ILE A 27 7.67 -9.08 -9.29
N LEU A 28 6.83 -8.63 -10.22
CA LEU A 28 7.28 -8.26 -11.57
C LEU A 28 8.35 -7.17 -11.53
N ARG A 29 8.14 -6.13 -10.73
CA ARG A 29 9.12 -5.06 -10.48
C ARG A 29 10.44 -5.63 -9.95
N SER A 30 10.39 -6.48 -8.91
CA SER A 30 11.59 -7.08 -8.31
C SER A 30 12.37 -7.95 -9.30
N ILE A 31 11.69 -8.75 -10.14
CA ILE A 31 12.35 -9.56 -11.17
C ILE A 31 13.06 -8.67 -12.20
N GLY A 32 12.41 -7.58 -12.63
CA GLY A 32 13.02 -6.61 -13.54
C GLY A 32 14.28 -5.98 -12.94
N ASP A 33 14.23 -5.57 -11.67
CA ASP A 33 15.38 -4.96 -10.97
C ASP A 33 16.56 -5.93 -10.77
N VAL A 34 16.29 -7.20 -10.52
CA VAL A 34 17.33 -8.25 -10.47
C VAL A 34 18.00 -8.43 -11.84
N GLY A 35 17.22 -8.37 -12.92
CA GLY A 35 17.74 -8.42 -14.29
C GLY A 35 18.71 -7.27 -14.59
N ILE A 36 18.35 -6.05 -14.18
CA ILE A 36 19.24 -4.88 -14.28
C ILE A 36 20.52 -5.08 -13.49
N THR A 37 20.42 -5.51 -12.24
CA THR A 37 21.60 -5.66 -11.37
C THR A 37 22.57 -6.73 -11.87
N THR A 38 22.07 -7.77 -12.55
CA THR A 38 22.88 -8.92 -12.98
C THR A 38 23.43 -8.78 -14.40
N THR A 39 22.63 -8.26 -15.33
CA THR A 39 22.91 -8.30 -16.77
C THR A 39 22.80 -6.92 -17.42
N ASN A 40 22.55 -5.87 -16.63
CA ASN A 40 22.24 -4.52 -17.09
C ASN A 40 21.02 -4.43 -18.04
N LEU A 41 20.20 -5.49 -18.06
CA LEU A 41 19.04 -5.67 -18.93
C LEU A 41 17.86 -6.22 -18.11
N ALA A 42 16.77 -5.47 -18.00
CA ALA A 42 15.54 -5.90 -17.36
C ALA A 42 14.87 -6.96 -18.25
N PHE A 43 14.49 -8.09 -17.65
CA PHE A 43 13.96 -9.26 -18.34
C PHE A 43 14.83 -9.77 -19.52
N GLY A 44 16.12 -9.39 -19.57
CA GLY A 44 17.03 -9.72 -20.66
C GLY A 44 16.78 -8.98 -21.99
N LEU A 45 15.86 -8.02 -22.02
CA LEU A 45 15.45 -7.33 -23.25
C LEU A 45 15.49 -5.79 -23.17
N ILE A 46 15.32 -5.22 -21.97
CA ILE A 46 15.13 -3.78 -21.79
C ILE A 46 16.36 -3.19 -21.09
N GLU A 47 16.99 -2.19 -21.68
CA GLU A 47 18.11 -1.47 -21.05
C GLU A 47 17.70 -0.76 -19.75
N GLY A 48 18.65 -0.60 -18.82
CA GLY A 48 18.42 0.05 -17.53
C GLY A 48 17.78 1.42 -17.61
N ASP A 49 18.27 2.28 -18.51
CA ASP A 49 17.73 3.63 -18.67
C ASP A 49 16.26 3.61 -19.14
N SER A 50 15.91 2.68 -20.02
CA SER A 50 14.55 2.49 -20.50
C SER A 50 13.63 1.89 -19.43
N TRP A 51 14.15 0.96 -18.63
CA TRP A 51 13.43 0.38 -17.49
C TRP A 51 13.11 1.45 -16.44
N ASP A 52 14.09 2.24 -16.03
CA ASP A 52 13.94 3.35 -15.08
C ASP A 52 13.00 4.43 -15.61
N GLY A 53 13.10 4.77 -16.90
CA GLY A 53 12.15 5.67 -17.58
C GLY A 53 10.71 5.16 -17.50
N MET A 54 10.49 3.87 -17.77
CA MET A 54 9.16 3.26 -17.69
C MET A 54 8.60 3.28 -16.25
N ILE A 55 9.43 2.93 -15.26
CA ILE A 55 9.04 2.97 -13.84
C ILE A 55 8.67 4.39 -13.42
N LYS A 56 9.43 5.38 -13.87
CA LYS A 56 9.17 6.78 -13.56
C LYS A 56 7.81 7.23 -14.10
N ILE A 57 7.53 6.94 -15.37
CA ILE A 57 6.23 7.24 -15.99
C ILE A 57 5.10 6.57 -15.19
N VAL A 58 5.21 5.29 -14.89
CA VAL A 58 4.19 4.56 -14.12
C VAL A 58 3.97 5.18 -12.73
N LYS A 59 5.05 5.57 -12.03
CA LYS A 59 4.97 6.25 -10.73
C LYS A 59 4.27 7.60 -10.83
N ASP A 60 4.58 8.39 -11.85
CA ASP A 60 3.98 9.71 -12.05
C ASP A 60 2.47 9.58 -12.30
N PHE A 61 2.06 8.65 -13.17
CA PHE A 61 0.65 8.33 -13.39
C PHE A 61 -0.03 7.83 -12.12
N ALA A 62 0.61 6.93 -11.36
CA ALA A 62 0.06 6.42 -10.11
C ALA A 62 -0.19 7.55 -9.10
N ASN A 63 0.74 8.50 -8.96
CA ASN A 63 0.58 9.66 -8.09
C ASN A 63 -0.60 10.54 -8.53
N ILE A 64 -0.71 10.86 -9.81
CA ILE A 64 -1.81 11.68 -10.33
C ILE A 64 -3.15 10.99 -10.07
N LEU A 65 -3.27 9.71 -10.43
CA LEU A 65 -4.49 8.94 -10.24
C LEU A 65 -4.86 8.81 -8.76
N PHE A 66 -3.87 8.63 -7.87
CA PHE A 66 -4.09 8.54 -6.43
C PHE A 66 -4.61 9.87 -5.86
N VAL A 67 -4.02 11.00 -6.24
CA VAL A 67 -4.49 12.33 -5.81
C VAL A 67 -5.92 12.60 -6.31
N VAL A 68 -6.20 12.29 -7.57
CA VAL A 68 -7.55 12.44 -8.15
C VAL A 68 -8.55 11.55 -7.41
N ALA A 69 -8.18 10.30 -7.09
CA ALA A 69 -9.03 9.38 -6.32
C ALA A 69 -9.32 9.91 -4.91
N LEU A 70 -8.31 10.41 -4.19
CA LEU A 70 -8.49 11.00 -2.86
C LEU A 70 -9.39 12.25 -2.91
N GLY A 71 -9.22 13.09 -3.93
CA GLY A 71 -10.11 14.23 -4.17
C GLY A 71 -11.56 13.79 -4.44
N GLY A 72 -11.75 12.76 -5.26
CA GLY A 72 -13.06 12.18 -5.54
C GLY A 72 -13.74 11.58 -4.31
N VAL A 73 -12.99 10.90 -3.43
CA VAL A 73 -13.50 10.40 -2.15
C VAL A 73 -13.93 11.55 -1.23
N GLY A 74 -13.14 12.63 -1.18
CA GLY A 74 -13.50 13.85 -0.45
C GLY A 74 -14.79 14.48 -0.96
N LEU A 75 -14.93 14.64 -2.29
CA LEU A 75 -16.14 15.19 -2.92
C LEU A 75 -17.37 14.27 -2.78
N SER A 76 -17.16 12.96 -2.77
CA SER A 76 -18.24 11.97 -2.58
C SER A 76 -18.69 11.85 -1.12
N THR A 77 -17.98 12.49 -0.19
CA THR A 77 -18.34 12.49 1.22
C THR A 77 -19.47 13.48 1.46
N ASP A 78 -20.61 12.99 1.91
CA ASP A 78 -21.70 13.86 2.37
C ASP A 78 -21.28 14.58 3.65
N PHE A 79 -21.01 15.88 3.52
CA PHE A 79 -20.54 16.73 4.61
C PHE A 79 -21.56 16.86 5.75
N SER A 80 -22.86 16.72 5.45
CA SER A 80 -23.93 16.75 6.46
C SER A 80 -23.85 15.52 7.36
N ASN A 81 -23.71 14.33 6.75
CA ASN A 81 -23.53 13.08 7.47
C ASN A 81 -22.18 13.03 8.20
N PHE A 82 -21.12 13.57 7.61
CA PHE A 82 -19.80 13.67 8.24
C PHE A 82 -19.82 14.57 9.49
N LYS A 83 -20.51 15.72 9.42
CA LYS A 83 -20.69 16.61 10.58
C LYS A 83 -21.48 15.94 11.72
N GLY A 84 -22.43 15.05 11.38
CA GLY A 84 -23.18 14.24 12.35
C GLY A 84 -22.32 13.24 13.13
N LEU A 85 -21.22 12.75 12.53
CA LEU A 85 -20.23 11.89 13.22
C LEU A 85 -19.37 12.67 14.23
N GLY A 86 -19.24 13.99 14.03
CA GLY A 86 -18.48 14.88 14.89
C GLY A 86 -16.96 14.63 14.87
N ILE A 87 -16.26 15.15 15.88
CA ILE A 87 -14.79 15.06 15.99
C ILE A 87 -14.27 13.69 16.44
N LYS A 88 -15.17 12.79 16.86
CA LYS A 88 -14.79 11.50 17.48
C LYS A 88 -13.94 10.61 16.55
N PRO A 89 -14.30 10.39 15.26
CA PRO A 89 -13.49 9.56 14.38
C PRO A 89 -12.12 10.19 14.09
N PHE A 90 -12.05 11.52 14.04
CA PHE A 90 -10.80 12.26 13.83
C PHE A 90 -9.82 12.06 14.99
N ILE A 91 -10.29 12.19 16.24
CA ILE A 91 -9.45 11.99 17.43
C ILE A 91 -8.95 10.54 17.50
N VAL A 92 -9.82 9.55 17.23
CA VAL A 92 -9.41 8.14 17.21
C VAL A 92 -8.37 7.89 16.11
N GLY A 93 -8.55 8.46 14.93
CA GLY A 93 -7.57 8.40 13.84
C GLY A 93 -6.24 9.07 14.21
N LEU A 94 -6.28 10.23 14.87
CA LEU A 94 -5.10 10.95 15.33
C LEU A 94 -4.31 10.14 16.36
N PHE A 95 -4.98 9.58 17.37
CA PHE A 95 -4.32 8.72 18.36
C PHE A 95 -3.78 7.44 17.73
N ALA A 96 -4.53 6.81 16.81
CA ALA A 96 -4.03 5.65 16.09
C ALA A 96 -2.76 5.98 15.29
N ALA A 97 -2.75 7.09 14.55
CA ALA A 97 -1.57 7.54 13.79
C ALA A 97 -0.39 7.87 14.70
N LEU A 98 -0.61 8.56 15.81
CA LEU A 98 0.42 8.87 16.81
C LEU A 98 1.01 7.61 17.42
N THR A 99 0.17 6.67 17.86
CA THR A 99 0.63 5.41 18.45
C THR A 99 1.42 4.59 17.42
N THR A 100 0.92 4.44 16.19
CA THR A 100 1.66 3.75 15.12
C THR A 100 2.99 4.45 14.81
N GLY A 101 3.02 5.79 14.80
CA GLY A 101 4.26 6.56 14.63
C GLY A 101 5.27 6.34 15.75
N ILE A 102 4.83 6.39 17.01
CA ILE A 102 5.68 6.14 18.18
C ILE A 102 6.23 4.71 18.15
N VAL A 103 5.38 3.72 17.89
CA VAL A 103 5.79 2.32 17.80
C VAL A 103 6.80 2.14 16.66
N SER A 104 6.53 2.70 15.48
CA SER A 104 7.47 2.64 14.35
C SER A 104 8.80 3.29 14.67
N PHE A 105 8.80 4.46 15.31
CA PHE A 105 10.02 5.17 15.70
C PHE A 105 10.83 4.36 16.73
N LEU A 106 10.17 3.83 17.76
CA LEU A 106 10.81 2.98 18.76
C LEU A 106 11.39 1.70 18.13
N SER A 107 10.63 1.03 17.26
CA SER A 107 11.11 -0.17 16.55
C SER A 107 12.33 0.13 15.68
N VAL A 108 12.31 1.22 14.89
CA VAL A 108 13.45 1.62 14.06
C VAL A 108 14.65 2.02 14.91
N SER A 109 14.45 2.71 16.03
CA SER A 109 15.56 3.11 16.92
C SER A 109 16.20 1.90 17.61
N LEU A 110 15.38 0.97 18.13
CA LEU A 110 15.85 -0.23 18.82
C LEU A 110 16.51 -1.25 17.88
N LEU A 111 15.91 -1.49 16.70
CA LEU A 111 16.41 -2.47 15.73
C LEU A 111 17.44 -1.87 14.77
N GLY A 112 17.35 -0.57 14.48
CA GLY A 112 18.29 0.13 13.59
C GLY A 112 19.69 0.21 14.18
N GLY A 113 19.84 0.31 15.50
CA GLY A 113 21.13 0.17 16.19
C GLY A 113 21.73 -1.25 16.16
N LEU A 114 20.92 -2.26 15.80
CA LEU A 114 21.34 -3.65 15.64
C LEU A 114 21.89 -3.95 14.24
N ILE A 115 21.69 -3.04 13.28
CA ILE A 115 22.27 -3.10 11.94
C ILE A 115 23.69 -2.53 12.01
N ILE A 116 24.61 -3.32 12.58
CA ILE A 116 26.04 -3.08 12.49
C ILE A 116 26.49 -3.73 11.17
N PHE A 117 26.84 -2.91 10.18
CA PHE A 117 27.60 -3.37 9.01
C PHE A 117 29.09 -3.40 9.34
#